data_AF-A0A9Q1H0T8-F1
#
_entry.id   AF-A0A9Q1H0T8-F1
#
_cell.length_a   1.000
_cell.length_b   1.000
_cell.length_c   1.000
_cell.angle_alpha   90.00
_cell.angle_beta   90.00
_cell.angle_gamma   90.00
#
_symmetry.space_group_name_H-M   'P 1'
#
loop_
_entity.id
_entity.type
_entity.pdbx_description
1 polymer ?
#
loop_
_entity_poly.entity_id
_entity_poly.type
_entity_poly.pdbx_seq_one_letter_code
_entity_poly.pdbx_strand_id
1 'polypeptide(L)'
;MGYGKFGIHKYPIHCDCDGAKYLVTNESAYMQTAQIVVFTVGAQRNMTLDDWRKYHRERKQSQVWVLGTRESPQTCTAVLPPLDMGMVYNWSFTYHSKADFPTPYGGYKAFKVQQFGSTNWFSQKKNLISWTSSHCPLPASRYRRRDFVYSLKNHLNISMYGSCGDGRFDGPGYSETMKSYKFALVLENSCCSEYITEKFWDALTVYNQVPVVYGANREEYERIAPPGSFIFVQDFSSLKELAEFIEKVGNSESEYNKYHYWRRLGHAYKQNDQEDRIYHCHSICRMASKQREVEEGKTFHFDEKGEVFSGGCRQCQKEIDLVTGNVA
;
A
#
# COMPACT_ATOMS: atom_id res chain seq x y z
N MET A 1 -0.63 5.86 10.58
CA MET A 1 0.69 5.65 11.20
C MET A 1 1.26 4.33 10.73
N GLY A 2 2.22 4.35 9.80
CA GLY A 2 2.93 3.16 9.36
C GLY A 2 4.29 3.07 10.03
N TYR A 3 4.33 2.84 11.35
CA TYR A 3 5.59 2.39 11.97
C TYR A 3 5.71 0.90 11.74
N GLY A 4 6.07 0.53 10.51
CA GLY A 4 6.86 -0.66 10.32
C GLY A 4 8.22 -0.37 10.94
N LYS A 5 8.43 -0.74 12.21
CA LYS A 5 9.76 -1.24 12.56
C LYS A 5 9.94 -2.43 11.62
N PHE A 6 10.59 -2.22 10.48
CA PHE A 6 11.25 -3.28 9.75
C PHE A 6 12.22 -3.84 10.78
N GLY A 7 11.77 -4.84 11.53
CA GLY A 7 12.64 -5.64 12.36
C GLY A 7 13.74 -6.06 11.41
N ILE A 8 14.91 -5.47 11.59
CA ILE A 8 16.12 -5.86 10.88
C ILE A 8 16.24 -7.33 11.24
N HIS A 9 15.79 -8.21 10.34
CA HIS A 9 16.04 -9.63 10.50
C HIS A 9 17.57 -9.73 10.61
N LYS A 10 18.05 -10.36 11.69
CA LYS A 10 19.48 -10.60 11.83
C LYS A 10 19.88 -11.54 10.71
N TYR A 11 20.52 -11.00 9.67
CA TYR A 11 21.20 -11.80 8.67
C TYR A 11 22.41 -12.49 9.31
N PRO A 12 22.81 -13.67 8.81
CA PRO A 12 22.18 -14.42 7.71
C PRO A 12 20.92 -15.20 8.13
N ILE A 13 20.03 -15.45 7.17
CA ILE A 13 18.86 -16.33 7.32
C ILE A 13 19.13 -17.61 6.52
N HIS A 14 18.79 -18.77 7.11
CA HIS A 14 18.89 -20.07 6.44
C HIS A 14 17.49 -20.61 6.22
N CYS A 15 17.15 -20.93 4.97
CA CYS A 15 15.85 -21.48 4.59
C CYS A 15 16.03 -22.85 3.95
N ASP A 16 15.14 -23.77 4.28
CA ASP A 16 15.03 -25.08 3.64
C ASP A 16 13.76 -25.09 2.79
N CYS A 17 13.93 -25.25 1.48
CA CYS A 17 12.87 -25.22 0.49
C CYS A 17 12.85 -26.56 -0.27
N ASP A 18 12.13 -27.53 0.28
CA ASP A 18 12.00 -28.89 -0.24
C ASP A 18 13.35 -29.64 -0.29
N GLY A 19 14.19 -29.48 0.73
CA GLY A 19 15.52 -30.10 0.83
C GLY A 19 16.65 -29.28 0.20
N ALA A 20 16.33 -28.21 -0.54
CA ALA A 20 17.31 -27.25 -1.04
C ALA A 20 17.56 -26.15 0.02
N LYS A 21 18.82 -25.95 0.41
CA LYS A 21 19.22 -24.96 1.41
C LYS A 21 19.56 -23.63 0.77
N TYR A 22 18.92 -22.56 1.23
CA TYR A 22 19.14 -21.19 0.78
C TYR A 22 19.72 -20.34 1.91
N LEU A 23 20.78 -19.61 1.59
CA LEU A 23 21.37 -18.57 2.43
C LEU A 23 20.87 -17.20 1.97
N VAL A 24 20.22 -16.45 2.86
CA VAL A 24 19.84 -15.06 2.63
C VAL A 24 20.78 -14.17 3.44
N THR A 25 21.48 -13.26 2.77
CA THR A 25 22.43 -12.32 3.39
C THR A 25 22.34 -10.96 2.72
N ASN A 26 22.74 -9.91 3.45
CA ASN A 26 22.89 -8.56 2.94
C ASN A 26 24.36 -8.19 2.66
N GLU A 27 25.27 -9.18 2.73
CA GLU A 27 26.68 -8.99 2.43
C GLU A 27 26.94 -8.88 0.93
N SER A 28 27.42 -7.71 0.49
CA SER A 28 27.73 -7.42 -0.92
C SER A 28 28.75 -8.39 -1.56
N ALA A 29 29.56 -9.09 -0.76
CA ALA A 29 30.50 -10.11 -1.24
C ALA A 29 29.81 -11.27 -1.98
N TYR A 30 28.54 -11.56 -1.67
CA TYR A 30 27.78 -12.63 -2.32
C TYR A 30 27.04 -12.16 -3.57
N MET A 31 27.09 -10.86 -3.91
CA MET A 31 26.32 -10.29 -5.01
C MET A 31 26.59 -10.98 -6.36
N GLN A 32 27.84 -11.40 -6.64
CA GLN A 32 28.19 -12.05 -7.92
C GLN A 32 27.91 -13.56 -7.95
N THR A 33 27.77 -14.18 -6.78
CA THR A 33 27.60 -15.65 -6.64
C THR A 33 26.15 -16.03 -6.31
N ALA A 34 25.34 -15.08 -5.84
CA ALA A 34 23.94 -15.29 -5.55
C ALA A 34 23.15 -15.71 -6.80
N GLN A 35 22.28 -16.72 -6.64
CA GLN A 35 21.34 -17.14 -7.68
C GLN A 35 20.19 -16.13 -7.85
N ILE A 36 19.75 -15.52 -6.74
CA ILE A 36 18.67 -14.52 -6.69
C ILE A 36 19.17 -13.32 -5.89
N VAL A 37 19.02 -12.13 -6.46
CA VAL A 37 19.30 -10.85 -5.83
C VAL A 37 18.00 -10.08 -5.69
N VAL A 38 17.69 -9.66 -4.47
CA VAL A 38 16.48 -8.88 -4.17
C VAL A 38 16.85 -7.43 -3.89
N PHE A 39 16.24 -6.52 -4.63
CA PHE A 39 16.39 -5.07 -4.46
C PHE A 39 15.20 -4.54 -3.68
N THR A 40 15.46 -3.92 -2.54
CA THR A 40 14.42 -3.63 -1.54
C THR A 40 14.70 -2.35 -0.76
N VAL A 41 13.64 -1.68 -0.34
CA VAL A 41 13.71 -0.45 0.46
C VAL A 41 14.03 -0.76 1.92
N GLY A 42 14.79 0.15 2.56
CA GLY A 42 15.21 -0.01 3.96
C GLY A 42 16.52 -0.78 4.16
N ALA A 43 17.25 -1.10 3.08
CA ALA A 43 18.65 -1.51 3.18
C ALA A 43 19.51 -0.35 3.71
N GLN A 44 20.58 -0.66 4.44
CA GLN A 44 21.41 0.35 5.12
C GLN A 44 22.15 1.32 4.17
N ARG A 45 22.22 1.00 2.87
CA ARG A 45 22.92 1.80 1.87
C ARG A 45 22.10 1.86 0.57
N ASN A 46 21.91 3.07 0.04
CA ASN A 46 21.38 3.29 -1.30
C ASN A 46 22.44 2.93 -2.34
N MET A 47 22.03 2.31 -3.45
CA MET A 47 22.92 2.05 -4.58
C MET A 47 23.24 3.35 -5.32
N THR A 48 24.53 3.62 -5.53
CA THR A 48 24.98 4.71 -6.41
C THR A 48 24.83 4.32 -7.88
N LEU A 49 24.97 5.29 -8.80
CA LEU A 49 25.06 5.00 -10.23
C LEU A 49 26.20 4.03 -10.56
N ASP A 50 27.33 4.16 -9.87
CA ASP A 50 28.47 3.26 -10.06
C ASP A 50 28.19 1.86 -9.53
N ASP A 51 27.47 1.73 -8.41
CA ASP A 51 27.04 0.44 -7.87
C ASP A 51 26.11 -0.27 -8.89
N TRP A 52 25.12 0.44 -9.44
CA TRP A 52 24.23 -0.09 -10.50
C TRP A 52 25.03 -0.57 -11.72
N ARG A 53 25.93 0.27 -12.23
CA ARG A 53 26.74 -0.05 -13.43
C ARG A 53 27.70 -1.20 -13.17
N LYS A 54 28.32 -1.24 -12.00
CA LYS A 54 29.22 -2.33 -11.59
C LYS A 54 28.45 -3.65 -11.54
N TYR A 55 27.39 -3.74 -10.76
CA TYR A 55 26.67 -5.00 -10.58
C TYR A 55 25.97 -5.45 -11.86
N HIS A 56 25.47 -4.53 -12.69
CA HIS A 56 24.91 -4.89 -13.98
C HIS A 56 25.97 -5.48 -14.92
N ARG A 57 27.21 -4.94 -14.95
CA ARG A 57 28.29 -5.48 -15.79
C ARG A 57 28.80 -6.84 -15.29
N GLU A 58 28.84 -7.03 -13.98
CA GLU A 58 29.34 -8.25 -13.34
C GLU A 58 28.27 -9.36 -13.22
N ARG A 59 27.03 -9.05 -13.59
CA ARG A 59 25.89 -9.95 -13.48
C ARG A 59 26.04 -11.16 -14.39
N LYS A 60 25.94 -12.36 -13.80
CA LYS A 60 25.86 -13.62 -14.56
C LYS A 60 24.48 -13.75 -15.22
N GLN A 61 24.44 -14.35 -16.42
CA GLN A 61 23.18 -14.57 -17.15
C GLN A 61 22.16 -15.42 -16.38
N SER A 62 22.64 -16.37 -15.55
CA SER A 62 21.81 -17.21 -14.69
C SER A 62 21.28 -16.50 -13.44
N GLN A 63 21.77 -15.31 -13.12
CA GLN A 63 21.39 -14.58 -11.91
C GLN A 63 20.06 -13.85 -12.12
N VAL A 64 19.15 -14.03 -11.18
CA VAL A 64 17.82 -13.41 -11.18
C VAL A 64 17.83 -12.18 -10.27
N TRP A 65 17.37 -11.04 -10.78
CA TRP A 65 17.16 -9.80 -10.05
C TRP A 65 15.67 -9.59 -9.81
N VAL A 66 15.28 -9.32 -8.57
CA VAL A 66 13.89 -9.17 -8.15
C VAL A 66 13.68 -7.78 -7.57
N LEU A 67 12.70 -7.04 -8.09
CA LEU A 67 12.22 -5.83 -7.43
C LEU A 67 11.32 -6.23 -6.26
N GLY A 68 11.76 -5.92 -5.04
CA GLY A 68 11.09 -6.27 -3.81
C GLY A 68 10.61 -5.07 -3.02
N THR A 69 9.34 -4.71 -3.14
CA THR A 69 8.81 -3.55 -2.42
C THR A 69 7.29 -3.59 -2.28
N ARG A 70 6.79 -3.21 -1.10
CA ARG A 70 5.37 -2.89 -0.91
C ARG A 70 5.07 -1.41 -1.11
N GLU A 71 6.10 -0.57 -1.23
CA GLU A 71 5.99 0.85 -1.52
C GLU A 71 5.78 1.12 -3.01
N SER A 72 5.14 2.25 -3.33
CA SER A 72 4.96 2.74 -4.70
C SER A 72 6.28 3.18 -5.36
N PRO A 73 6.39 3.17 -6.70
CA PRO A 73 7.58 3.67 -7.41
C PRO A 73 7.90 5.15 -7.09
N GLN A 74 6.91 5.95 -6.70
CA GLN A 74 7.12 7.35 -6.31
C GLN A 74 7.75 7.50 -4.92
N THR A 75 7.60 6.50 -4.03
CA THR A 75 8.18 6.49 -2.69
C THR A 75 9.44 5.64 -2.59
N CYS A 76 9.59 4.62 -3.44
CA CYS A 76 10.75 3.72 -3.46
C CYS A 76 11.80 4.06 -4.53
N THR A 77 12.17 5.34 -4.70
CA THR A 77 13.10 5.76 -5.76
C THR A 77 14.49 5.15 -5.66
N ALA A 78 14.90 4.67 -4.47
CA ALA A 78 16.21 4.07 -4.23
C ALA A 78 16.42 2.71 -4.92
N VAL A 79 15.34 2.02 -5.30
CA VAL A 79 15.38 0.72 -5.99
C VAL A 79 15.02 0.84 -7.47
N LEU A 80 14.85 2.06 -7.99
CA LEU A 80 14.66 2.27 -9.43
C LEU A 80 16.03 2.30 -10.12
N PRO A 81 16.18 1.60 -11.27
CA PRO A 81 17.41 1.67 -12.04
C PRO A 81 17.61 3.08 -12.63
N PRO A 82 18.86 3.44 -12.97
CA PRO A 82 19.16 4.61 -13.78
C PRO A 82 18.32 4.64 -15.08
N LEU A 83 17.89 5.84 -15.51
CA LEU A 83 16.99 5.98 -16.67
C LEU A 83 17.58 5.43 -17.98
N ASP A 84 18.91 5.51 -18.12
CA ASP A 84 19.70 5.00 -19.26
C ASP A 84 19.85 3.47 -19.23
N MET A 85 19.57 2.83 -18.09
CA MET A 85 19.44 1.38 -18.02
C MET A 85 18.04 0.99 -18.50
N GLY A 86 18.00 0.03 -19.42
CA GLY A 86 16.76 -0.65 -19.80
C GLY A 86 16.16 -1.42 -18.63
N MET A 87 15.33 -2.40 -18.93
CA MET A 87 14.75 -3.26 -17.90
C MET A 87 15.83 -4.11 -17.23
N VAL A 88 15.96 -3.99 -15.91
CA VAL A 88 16.99 -4.71 -15.14
C VAL A 88 16.43 -5.89 -14.34
N TYR A 89 15.13 -5.86 -14.05
CA TYR A 89 14.48 -6.82 -13.19
C TYR A 89 13.87 -7.98 -13.96
N ASN A 90 14.01 -9.16 -13.38
CA ASN A 90 13.40 -10.37 -13.91
C ASN A 90 12.03 -10.60 -13.34
N TRP A 91 11.89 -10.39 -12.03
CA TRP A 91 10.67 -10.62 -11.29
C TRP A 91 10.28 -9.43 -10.42
N SER A 92 8.99 -9.37 -10.13
CA SER A 92 8.37 -8.41 -9.24
C SER A 92 7.81 -9.10 -7.99
N PHE A 93 8.23 -8.63 -6.83
CA PHE A 93 7.65 -8.94 -5.53
C PHE A 93 7.04 -7.64 -4.99
N THR A 94 5.83 -7.32 -5.45
CA THR A 94 5.17 -6.03 -5.20
C THR A 94 3.70 -6.18 -4.81
N TYR A 95 3.07 -5.07 -4.41
CA TYR A 95 1.67 -5.06 -3.98
C TYR A 95 0.67 -5.36 -5.10
N HIS A 96 1.07 -5.23 -6.37
CA HIS A 96 0.18 -5.33 -7.52
C HIS A 96 -0.21 -6.79 -7.81
N SER A 97 -1.48 -7.07 -8.11
CA SER A 97 -1.98 -8.44 -8.31
C SER A 97 -1.34 -9.19 -9.48
N LYS A 98 -0.85 -8.45 -10.49
CA LYS A 98 -0.09 -8.98 -11.63
C LYS A 98 1.42 -9.15 -11.40
N ALA A 99 1.91 -8.90 -10.19
CA ALA A 99 3.32 -9.16 -9.88
C ALA A 99 3.64 -10.67 -9.96
N ASP A 100 4.91 -11.01 -10.15
CA ASP A 100 5.38 -12.40 -10.10
C ASP A 100 5.12 -13.03 -8.73
N PHE A 101 5.25 -12.21 -7.68
CA PHE A 101 4.96 -12.55 -6.29
C PHE A 101 4.13 -11.42 -5.66
N PRO A 102 2.80 -11.45 -5.81
CA PRO A 102 1.93 -10.43 -5.24
C PRO A 102 1.96 -10.44 -3.71
N THR A 103 2.03 -9.25 -3.12
CA THR A 103 1.94 -9.00 -1.67
C THR A 103 0.98 -7.83 -1.37
N PRO A 104 -0.32 -7.95 -1.69
CA PRO A 104 -1.29 -6.91 -1.39
C PRO A 104 -1.37 -6.62 0.11
N TYR A 105 -1.86 -5.44 0.50
CA TYR A 105 -1.94 -5.08 1.92
C TYR A 105 -3.09 -5.72 2.69
N GLY A 106 -4.02 -6.37 2.00
CA GLY A 106 -5.17 -7.03 2.59
C GLY A 106 -6.12 -7.56 1.53
N GLY A 107 -7.25 -8.10 1.99
CA GLY A 107 -8.26 -8.66 1.12
C GLY A 107 -9.60 -8.84 1.82
N TYR A 108 -10.58 -9.31 1.04
CA TYR A 108 -11.91 -9.64 1.52
C TYR A 108 -12.25 -11.08 1.14
N LYS A 109 -12.75 -11.84 2.11
CA LYS A 109 -13.21 -13.22 1.92
C LYS A 109 -14.70 -13.30 2.22
N ALA A 110 -15.50 -13.54 1.19
CA ALA A 110 -16.93 -13.78 1.33
C ALA A 110 -17.20 -15.08 2.13
N PHE A 111 -18.22 -15.04 2.98
CA PHE A 111 -18.75 -16.23 3.63
C PHE A 111 -19.59 -17.03 2.64
N LYS A 112 -19.64 -18.35 2.84
CA LYS A 112 -20.56 -19.22 2.09
C LYS A 112 -22.03 -18.97 2.46
N VAL A 113 -22.26 -18.57 3.71
CA VAL A 113 -23.58 -18.29 4.27
C VAL A 113 -23.52 -16.97 5.01
N GLN A 114 -24.50 -16.10 4.77
CA GLN A 114 -24.62 -14.83 5.44
C GLN A 114 -24.75 -15.02 6.96
N GLN A 115 -23.98 -14.24 7.72
CA GLN A 115 -24.06 -14.22 9.17
C GLN A 115 -25.15 -13.26 9.64
N PHE A 116 -25.87 -13.66 10.68
CA PHE A 116 -26.91 -12.83 11.30
C PHE A 116 -26.37 -12.18 12.58
N GLY A 117 -26.59 -10.87 12.71
CA GLY A 117 -26.14 -10.09 13.86
C GLY A 117 -26.37 -8.59 13.65
N SER A 118 -26.80 -7.89 14.69
CA SER A 118 -27.16 -6.46 14.65
C SER A 118 -26.19 -5.64 15.49
N THR A 119 -24.92 -5.57 15.09
CA THR A 119 -24.01 -4.58 15.67
C THR A 119 -24.40 -3.21 15.15
N ASN A 120 -24.83 -2.34 16.06
CA ASN A 120 -24.96 -0.92 15.76
C ASN A 120 -23.56 -0.30 15.85
N TRP A 121 -22.93 -0.07 14.70
CA TRP A 121 -21.62 0.56 14.63
C TRP A 121 -21.71 2.06 14.87
N PHE A 122 -22.83 2.70 14.54
CA PHE A 122 -23.02 4.14 14.71
C PHE A 122 -22.84 4.57 16.17
N SER A 123 -23.42 3.83 17.11
CA SER A 123 -23.40 4.11 18.55
C SER A 123 -22.03 3.91 19.21
N GLN A 124 -21.11 3.19 18.55
CA GLN A 124 -19.74 3.00 19.02
C GLN A 124 -18.83 4.18 18.68
N LYS A 125 -19.29 5.12 17.84
CA LYS A 125 -18.50 6.22 17.32
C LYS A 125 -18.95 7.54 17.92
N LYS A 126 -17.98 8.36 18.30
CA LYS A 126 -18.19 9.69 18.92
C LYS A 126 -17.87 10.81 17.95
N ASN A 127 -16.77 10.65 17.20
CA ASN A 127 -16.23 11.70 16.34
C ASN A 127 -16.55 11.42 14.87
N LEU A 128 -16.68 12.46 14.06
CA LEU A 128 -17.09 12.31 12.66
C LEU A 128 -15.97 11.74 11.80
N ILE A 129 -14.90 12.50 11.57
CA ILE A 129 -13.84 12.12 10.63
C ILE A 129 -12.45 12.50 11.12
N SER A 130 -11.47 11.64 10.86
CA SER A 130 -10.06 11.91 11.12
C SER A 130 -9.18 11.71 9.90
N TRP A 131 -8.04 12.41 9.88
CA TRP A 131 -6.94 12.16 8.97
C TRP A 131 -5.65 11.95 9.76
N THR A 132 -4.88 10.92 9.41
CA THR A 132 -3.59 10.65 10.05
C THR A 132 -2.48 10.54 9.01
N SER A 133 -1.48 11.41 9.09
CA SER A 133 -0.33 11.37 8.18
C SER A 133 0.92 11.96 8.82
N SER A 134 2.07 11.39 8.49
CA SER A 134 3.39 11.89 8.91
C SER A 134 4.34 12.14 7.73
N HIS A 135 3.84 12.06 6.49
CA HIS A 135 4.59 12.33 5.26
C HIS A 135 3.95 13.52 4.53
N CYS A 136 4.45 14.73 4.77
CA CYS A 136 3.66 15.99 4.64
C CYS A 136 4.15 17.00 3.60
N PRO A 137 5.43 17.03 3.21
CA PRO A 137 5.84 17.68 1.99
C PRO A 137 6.21 16.60 0.97
N LEU A 138 5.33 16.37 0.01
CA LEU A 138 5.77 15.88 -1.29
C LEU A 138 5.99 17.11 -2.18
N PRO A 139 7.05 17.18 -3.01
CA PRO A 139 7.24 18.30 -3.94
C PRO A 139 5.95 18.61 -4.71
N ALA A 140 5.75 19.86 -5.13
CA ALA A 140 4.54 20.28 -5.87
C ALA A 140 4.25 19.44 -7.14
N SER A 141 5.27 18.76 -7.67
CA SER A 141 5.16 17.78 -8.77
C SER A 141 4.53 16.44 -8.38
N ARG A 142 4.23 16.21 -7.10
CA ARG A 142 3.65 14.99 -6.55
C ARG A 142 2.25 15.25 -5.97
N TYR A 143 1.57 14.16 -5.64
CA TYR A 143 0.22 14.08 -5.10
C TYR A 143 -0.04 14.98 -3.86
N ARG A 144 -0.72 16.13 -4.03
CA ARG A 144 -1.00 17.17 -3.00
C ARG A 144 -2.15 16.80 -2.06
N ARG A 145 -2.07 15.65 -1.40
CA ARG A 145 -3.09 15.20 -0.44
C ARG A 145 -3.34 16.15 0.71
N ARG A 146 -2.27 16.81 1.17
CA ARG A 146 -2.38 17.74 2.29
C ARG A 146 -3.28 18.91 1.90
N ASP A 147 -3.10 19.43 0.70
CA ASP A 147 -3.92 20.52 0.14
C ASP A 147 -5.38 20.07 0.01
N PHE A 148 -5.63 18.84 -0.47
CA PHE A 148 -6.97 18.25 -0.47
C PHE A 148 -7.61 18.28 0.93
N VAL A 149 -6.89 17.85 1.97
CA VAL A 149 -7.43 17.82 3.34
C VAL A 149 -7.68 19.23 3.89
N TYR A 150 -6.77 20.18 3.64
CA TYR A 150 -6.98 21.56 4.06
C TYR A 150 -8.17 22.22 3.33
N SER A 151 -8.33 21.98 2.03
CA SER A 151 -9.50 22.45 1.30
C SER A 151 -10.79 21.83 1.84
N LEU A 152 -10.80 20.52 2.15
CA LEU A 152 -11.98 19.87 2.71
C LEU A 152 -12.28 20.38 4.14
N LYS A 153 -11.25 20.77 4.91
CA LYS A 153 -11.40 21.35 6.25
C LYS A 153 -12.21 22.66 6.26
N ASN A 154 -12.30 23.35 5.12
CA ASN A 154 -13.15 24.53 4.96
C ASN A 154 -14.65 24.19 4.89
N HIS A 155 -15.01 22.93 4.62
CA HIS A 155 -16.38 22.44 4.50
C HIS A 155 -16.77 21.45 5.59
N LEU A 156 -15.79 20.85 6.29
CA LEU A 156 -15.99 19.77 7.24
C LEU A 156 -14.97 19.86 8.38
N ASN A 157 -15.41 19.69 9.64
CA ASN A 157 -14.47 19.63 10.76
C ASN A 157 -13.69 18.30 10.76
N ILE A 158 -12.42 18.35 10.40
CA ILE A 158 -11.52 17.18 10.33
C ILE A 158 -10.50 17.23 11.47
N SER A 159 -10.48 16.18 12.28
CA SER A 159 -9.40 15.99 13.26
C SER A 159 -8.14 15.47 12.56
N MET A 160 -7.05 16.23 12.62
CA MET A 160 -5.80 15.91 11.92
C MET A 160 -4.71 15.49 12.90
N TYR A 161 -4.11 14.32 12.69
CA TYR A 161 -3.05 13.76 13.53
C TYR A 161 -1.78 13.42 12.75
N GLY A 162 -0.66 13.37 13.47
CA GLY A 162 0.65 13.06 12.91
C GLY A 162 1.41 14.32 12.48
N SER A 163 2.58 14.15 11.87
CA SER A 163 3.43 15.29 11.48
C SER A 163 2.77 16.22 10.45
N CYS A 164 1.66 15.80 9.82
CA CYS A 164 0.91 16.61 8.85
C CYS A 164 -0.34 17.27 9.45
N GLY A 165 -0.64 16.99 10.70
CA GLY A 165 -1.83 17.49 11.40
C GLY A 165 -1.47 18.44 12.53
N ASP A 166 -2.41 18.59 13.46
CA ASP A 166 -2.35 19.58 14.54
C ASP A 166 -1.50 19.09 15.74
N GLY A 167 -0.85 17.93 15.63
CA GLY A 167 0.03 17.38 16.65
C GLY A 167 0.42 15.92 16.44
N ARG A 168 1.56 15.52 17.02
CA ARG A 168 2.04 14.13 16.99
C ARG A 168 1.25 13.29 17.99
N PHE A 169 0.53 12.28 17.51
CA PHE A 169 -0.26 11.38 18.35
C PHE A 169 0.10 9.92 18.00
N ASP A 170 1.23 9.40 18.52
CA ASP A 170 1.69 7.99 18.36
C ASP A 170 1.54 7.12 19.61
N GLY A 171 1.03 7.67 20.71
CA GLY A 171 1.14 7.07 22.03
C GLY A 171 0.17 5.91 22.32
N PRO A 172 0.31 5.29 23.50
CA PRO A 172 -0.68 4.37 24.07
C PRO A 172 -2.02 5.12 24.18
N GLY A 173 -2.93 4.87 23.24
CA GLY A 173 -4.18 5.63 23.08
C GLY A 173 -4.51 5.94 21.63
N TYR A 174 -3.54 5.92 20.72
CA TYR A 174 -3.76 6.16 19.30
C TYR A 174 -4.89 5.30 18.72
N SER A 175 -4.79 3.98 18.92
CA SER A 175 -5.77 3.02 18.41
C SER A 175 -7.18 3.29 18.96
N GLU A 176 -7.29 3.61 20.25
CA GLU A 176 -8.59 3.86 20.89
C GLU A 176 -9.22 5.16 20.41
N THR A 177 -8.42 6.22 20.28
CA THR A 177 -8.87 7.47 19.68
C THR A 177 -9.33 7.25 18.24
N MET A 178 -8.59 6.50 17.42
CA MET A 178 -9.01 6.22 16.04
C MET A 178 -10.34 5.46 16.00
N LYS A 179 -10.52 4.44 16.86
CA LYS A 179 -11.80 3.70 16.96
C LYS A 179 -13.00 4.59 17.27
N SER A 180 -12.80 5.74 17.93
CA SER A 180 -13.88 6.69 18.22
C SER A 180 -14.42 7.43 17.00
N TYR A 181 -13.73 7.42 15.85
CA TYR A 181 -14.18 8.09 14.63
C TYR A 181 -15.08 7.19 13.77
N LYS A 182 -16.07 7.80 13.11
CA LYS A 182 -16.91 7.16 12.09
C LYS A 182 -16.13 6.94 10.79
N PHE A 183 -15.49 8.00 10.30
CA PHE A 183 -14.78 8.00 9.02
C PHE A 183 -13.28 8.19 9.19
N ALA A 184 -12.54 7.65 8.23
CA ALA A 184 -11.11 7.90 8.08
C ALA A 184 -10.82 8.43 6.67
N LEU A 185 -10.11 9.54 6.57
CA LEU A 185 -9.55 9.99 5.29
C LEU A 185 -8.35 9.09 4.93
N VAL A 186 -8.57 8.21 3.96
CA VAL A 186 -7.59 7.24 3.46
C VAL A 186 -7.05 7.76 2.13
N LEU A 187 -6.07 8.65 2.23
CA LEU A 187 -5.41 9.26 1.08
C LEU A 187 -4.02 8.64 0.92
N GLU A 188 -3.80 7.90 -0.15
CA GLU A 188 -2.58 7.10 -0.32
C GLU A 188 -1.35 7.93 -0.66
N ASN A 189 -0.13 7.48 -0.32
CA ASN A 189 1.04 8.34 -0.59
C ASN A 189 1.27 8.61 -2.09
N SER A 190 0.68 7.79 -2.95
CA SER A 190 0.82 7.82 -4.39
C SER A 190 -0.47 7.35 -5.06
N CYS A 191 -0.77 7.91 -6.21
CA CYS A 191 -1.90 7.50 -7.03
C CYS A 191 -1.43 6.48 -8.06
N CYS A 192 -1.44 5.22 -7.66
CA CYS A 192 -0.97 4.10 -8.48
C CYS A 192 -1.99 2.98 -8.49
N SER A 193 -2.08 2.30 -9.64
CA SER A 193 -2.92 1.12 -9.83
C SER A 193 -2.73 0.13 -8.68
N GLU A 194 -3.85 -0.29 -8.08
CA GLU A 194 -3.92 -1.24 -6.96
C GLU A 194 -3.14 -0.86 -5.68
N TYR A 195 -2.65 0.38 -5.54
CA TYR A 195 -1.90 0.82 -4.35
C TYR A 195 -2.84 1.15 -3.18
N ILE A 196 -3.47 0.11 -2.62
CA ILE A 196 -4.43 0.18 -1.50
C ILE A 196 -3.73 -0.38 -0.26
N THR A 197 -3.30 0.50 0.65
CA THR A 197 -2.29 0.18 1.67
C THR A 197 -2.88 -0.16 3.04
N GLU A 198 -2.03 -0.25 4.07
CA GLU A 198 -2.42 -0.49 5.45
C GLU A 198 -3.45 0.54 5.95
N LYS A 199 -3.46 1.76 5.39
CA LYS A 199 -4.40 2.81 5.80
C LYS A 199 -5.85 2.40 5.56
N PHE A 200 -6.13 1.82 4.38
CA PHE A 200 -7.45 1.33 4.03
C PHE A 200 -7.87 0.16 4.92
N TRP A 201 -6.98 -0.83 5.05
CA TRP A 201 -7.27 -2.04 5.81
C TRP A 201 -7.37 -1.77 7.31
N ASP A 202 -6.51 -0.93 7.89
CA ASP A 202 -6.58 -0.56 9.30
C ASP A 202 -7.88 0.18 9.64
N ALA A 203 -8.33 1.07 8.76
CA ALA A 203 -9.64 1.73 8.92
C ALA A 203 -10.77 0.68 9.03
N LEU A 204 -10.81 -0.30 8.13
CA LEU A 204 -11.85 -1.34 8.16
C LEU A 204 -11.70 -2.33 9.32
N THR A 205 -10.50 -2.86 9.55
CA THR A 205 -10.29 -4.05 10.39
C THR A 205 -9.83 -3.73 11.80
N VAL A 206 -9.10 -2.62 12.00
CA VAL A 206 -8.54 -2.26 13.32
C VAL A 206 -9.40 -1.21 14.01
N TYR A 207 -9.85 -0.20 13.26
CA TYR A 207 -10.60 0.94 13.81
C TYR A 207 -12.10 0.86 13.59
N ASN A 208 -12.58 -0.09 12.79
CA ASN A 208 -14.00 -0.23 12.42
C ASN A 208 -14.61 1.07 11.87
N GLN A 209 -13.83 1.82 11.10
CA GLN A 209 -14.23 3.06 10.43
C GLN A 209 -14.74 2.76 9.02
N VAL A 210 -15.40 3.74 8.42
CA VAL A 210 -15.67 3.79 6.99
C VAL A 210 -14.57 4.60 6.29
N PRO A 211 -13.76 4.00 5.42
CA PRO A 211 -12.75 4.71 4.63
C PRO A 211 -13.40 5.69 3.65
N VAL A 212 -12.94 6.93 3.65
CA VAL A 212 -13.14 7.91 2.57
C VAL A 212 -11.86 7.91 1.75
N VAL A 213 -11.89 7.29 0.57
CA VAL A 213 -10.70 6.88 -0.17
C VAL A 213 -10.39 7.79 -1.33
N TYR A 214 -9.08 7.95 -1.58
CA TYR A 214 -8.56 8.63 -2.73
C TYR A 214 -7.17 8.07 -3.08
N GLY A 215 -7.02 7.51 -4.29
CA GLY A 215 -5.82 6.80 -4.72
C GLY A 215 -6.07 5.94 -5.96
N ALA A 216 -6.13 4.63 -5.78
CA ALA A 216 -6.45 3.66 -6.84
C ALA A 216 -7.81 3.96 -7.51
N ASN A 217 -8.06 3.39 -8.69
CA ASN A 217 -9.34 3.52 -9.38
C ASN A 217 -10.47 2.84 -8.59
N ARG A 218 -11.71 3.29 -8.82
CA ARG A 218 -12.92 2.74 -8.20
C ARG A 218 -12.98 1.21 -8.36
N GLU A 219 -12.78 0.73 -9.58
CA GLU A 219 -12.90 -0.69 -9.92
C GLU A 219 -11.84 -1.52 -9.20
N GLU A 220 -10.67 -0.94 -8.92
CA GLU A 220 -9.58 -1.59 -8.21
C GLU A 220 -9.90 -1.74 -6.71
N TYR A 221 -10.55 -0.75 -6.10
CA TYR A 221 -11.12 -0.88 -4.77
C TYR A 221 -12.21 -1.94 -4.76
N GLU A 222 -13.20 -1.86 -5.65
CA GLU A 222 -14.36 -2.78 -5.69
C GLU A 222 -13.96 -4.24 -5.89
N ARG A 223 -12.84 -4.50 -6.56
CA ARG A 223 -12.32 -5.85 -6.78
C ARG A 223 -11.84 -6.54 -5.49
N ILE A 224 -11.30 -5.79 -4.52
CA ILE A 224 -10.67 -6.37 -3.32
C ILE A 224 -11.30 -5.94 -2.00
N ALA A 225 -11.96 -4.79 -1.97
CA ALA A 225 -12.63 -4.25 -0.79
C ALA A 225 -13.92 -5.03 -0.49
N PRO A 226 -14.37 -5.03 0.77
CA PRO A 226 -15.71 -5.48 1.07
C PRO A 226 -16.76 -4.64 0.34
N PRO A 227 -17.86 -5.25 -0.14
CA PRO A 227 -18.86 -4.53 -0.94
C PRO A 227 -19.52 -3.39 -0.16
N GLY A 228 -19.57 -2.20 -0.76
CA GLY A 228 -20.20 -1.03 -0.13
C GLY A 228 -19.51 -0.54 1.15
N SER A 229 -18.20 -0.80 1.32
CA SER A 229 -17.50 -0.51 2.57
C SER A 229 -16.78 0.84 2.62
N PHE A 230 -16.78 1.63 1.54
CA PHE A 230 -16.01 2.86 1.43
C PHE A 230 -16.76 3.95 0.67
N ILE A 231 -16.34 5.20 0.87
CA ILE A 231 -16.79 6.38 0.13
C ILE A 231 -15.65 6.77 -0.82
N PHE A 232 -15.92 6.86 -2.11
CA PHE A 232 -14.92 7.27 -3.11
C PHE A 232 -15.02 8.77 -3.35
N VAL A 233 -13.90 9.48 -3.25
CA VAL A 233 -13.90 10.94 -3.37
C VAL A 233 -14.36 11.42 -4.75
N GLN A 234 -14.01 10.72 -5.84
CA GLN A 234 -14.37 11.15 -7.19
C GLN A 234 -15.85 10.90 -7.58
N ASP A 235 -16.69 10.39 -6.68
CA ASP A 235 -18.15 10.34 -6.90
C ASP A 235 -18.83 11.70 -6.76
N PHE A 236 -18.12 12.68 -6.19
CA PHE A 236 -18.68 13.98 -5.83
C PHE A 236 -18.15 15.06 -6.76
N SER A 237 -19.03 15.97 -7.16
CA SER A 237 -18.71 17.10 -8.04
C SER A 237 -17.89 18.19 -7.35
N SER A 238 -17.89 18.24 -6.01
CA SER A 238 -17.16 19.22 -5.21
C SER A 238 -16.85 18.72 -3.80
N LEU A 239 -15.87 19.34 -3.13
CA LEU A 239 -15.59 19.08 -1.71
C LEU A 239 -16.75 19.41 -0.79
N LYS A 240 -17.58 20.40 -1.16
CA LYS A 240 -18.79 20.75 -0.40
C LYS A 240 -19.79 19.61 -0.44
N GLU A 241 -20.04 19.04 -1.61
CA GLU A 241 -20.96 17.90 -1.76
C GLU A 241 -20.45 16.66 -1.00
N LEU A 242 -19.13 16.40 -1.08
CA LEU A 242 -18.49 15.33 -0.29
C LEU A 242 -18.68 15.56 1.23
N ALA A 243 -18.47 16.79 1.71
CA ALA A 243 -18.65 17.14 3.12
C ALA A 243 -20.09 16.94 3.59
N GLU A 244 -21.06 17.47 2.83
CA GLU A 244 -22.50 17.32 3.12
C GLU A 244 -22.91 15.84 3.14
N PHE A 245 -22.37 15.03 2.23
CA PHE A 245 -22.61 13.60 2.22
C PHE A 245 -22.04 12.90 3.45
N ILE A 246 -20.79 13.21 3.84
CA ILE A 246 -20.15 12.65 5.04
C ILE A 246 -20.95 13.02 6.30
N GLU A 247 -21.42 14.26 6.42
CA GLU A 247 -22.26 14.68 7.56
C GLU A 247 -23.61 13.97 7.56
N LYS A 248 -24.29 13.88 6.41
CA LYS A 248 -25.57 13.17 6.27
C LYS A 248 -25.46 11.72 6.70
N VAL A 249 -24.45 10.99 6.20
CA VAL A 249 -24.23 9.59 6.57
C VAL A 249 -23.80 9.50 8.03
N GLY A 250 -22.88 10.37 8.47
CA GLY A 250 -22.34 10.39 9.83
C GLY A 250 -23.35 10.70 10.93
N ASN A 251 -24.45 11.39 10.60
CA ASN A 251 -25.52 11.75 11.52
C ASN A 251 -26.75 10.82 11.41
N SER A 252 -26.73 9.83 10.52
CA SER A 252 -27.81 8.85 10.36
C SER A 252 -27.36 7.45 10.75
N GLU A 253 -27.99 6.89 11.78
CA GLU A 253 -27.71 5.52 12.22
C GLU A 253 -27.95 4.50 11.09
N SER A 254 -29.04 4.65 10.33
CA SER A 254 -29.39 3.72 9.26
C SER A 254 -28.41 3.81 8.11
N GLU A 255 -28.05 5.01 7.65
CA GLU A 255 -27.13 5.20 6.52
C GLU A 255 -25.71 4.77 6.90
N TYR A 256 -25.21 5.13 8.08
CA TYR A 256 -23.87 4.72 8.52
C TYR A 256 -23.74 3.20 8.63
N ASN A 257 -24.73 2.51 9.19
CA ASN A 257 -24.67 1.06 9.33
C ASN A 257 -24.74 0.30 7.99
N LYS A 258 -25.21 0.91 6.89
CA LYS A 258 -25.13 0.30 5.55
C LYS A 258 -23.68 0.03 5.13
N TYR A 259 -22.75 0.93 5.46
CA TYR A 259 -21.32 0.77 5.18
C TYR A 259 -20.63 -0.34 5.99
N HIS A 260 -21.35 -0.96 6.93
CA HIS A 260 -20.88 -2.11 7.70
C HIS A 260 -21.65 -3.40 7.38
N TYR A 261 -22.61 -3.36 6.44
CA TYR A 261 -23.41 -4.52 6.07
C TYR A 261 -22.55 -5.69 5.55
N TRP A 262 -21.46 -5.38 4.85
CA TRP A 262 -20.49 -6.37 4.32
C TRP A 262 -19.93 -7.32 5.38
N ARG A 263 -19.94 -6.93 6.66
CA ARG A 263 -19.48 -7.78 7.78
C ARG A 263 -20.35 -9.02 7.99
N ARG A 264 -21.59 -8.98 7.50
CA ARG A 264 -22.48 -10.16 7.46
C ARG A 264 -22.18 -11.07 6.27
N LEU A 265 -21.57 -10.51 5.23
CA LEU A 265 -21.31 -11.19 3.96
C LEU A 265 -19.91 -11.81 3.90
N GLY A 266 -18.98 -11.37 4.76
CA GLY A 266 -17.60 -11.84 4.74
C GLY A 266 -16.71 -11.14 5.75
N HIS A 267 -15.42 -11.44 5.66
CA HIS A 267 -14.39 -10.89 6.54
C HIS A 267 -13.31 -10.18 5.74
N ALA A 268 -13.03 -8.93 6.11
CA ALA A 268 -11.89 -8.16 5.62
C ALA A 268 -10.68 -8.45 6.50
N TYR A 269 -9.51 -8.61 5.90
CA TYR A 269 -8.27 -8.82 6.65
C TYR A 269 -7.17 -7.91 6.11
N LYS A 270 -6.39 -7.34 7.02
CA LYS A 270 -5.09 -6.79 6.67
C LYS A 270 -4.11 -7.95 6.53
N GLN A 271 -3.34 -7.97 5.44
CA GLN A 271 -2.24 -8.90 5.27
C GLN A 271 -1.16 -8.56 6.30
N ASN A 272 -1.20 -9.28 7.41
CA ASN A 272 -0.26 -9.15 8.51
C ASN A 272 0.79 -10.28 8.51
N ASP A 273 0.78 -11.12 7.49
CA ASP A 273 1.63 -12.29 7.46
C ASP A 273 3.09 -11.86 7.39
N GLN A 274 3.79 -12.19 8.47
CA GLN A 274 5.25 -12.19 8.50
C GLN A 274 5.80 -13.08 7.37
N GLU A 275 4.99 -14.02 6.87
CA GLU A 275 5.35 -15.00 5.84
C GLU A 275 5.49 -14.42 4.42
N ASP A 276 4.73 -13.36 4.11
CA ASP A 276 4.81 -12.63 2.83
C ASP A 276 5.82 -11.49 2.85
N ARG A 277 6.60 -11.37 3.93
CA ARG A 277 7.77 -10.50 3.91
C ARG A 277 8.82 -11.15 3.04
N ILE A 278 9.44 -10.34 2.19
CA ILE A 278 10.43 -10.81 1.21
C ILE A 278 11.63 -11.57 1.81
N TYR A 279 11.91 -11.36 3.09
CA TYR A 279 13.00 -12.03 3.83
C TYR A 279 12.55 -13.28 4.60
N HIS A 280 11.27 -13.64 4.55
CA HIS A 280 10.75 -14.84 5.21
C HIS A 280 10.97 -16.08 4.35
N CYS A 281 11.29 -17.21 4.95
CA CYS A 281 11.60 -18.43 4.21
C CYS A 281 10.47 -18.89 3.28
N HIS A 282 9.21 -18.67 3.64
CA HIS A 282 8.08 -18.90 2.73
C HIS A 282 8.24 -18.15 1.39
N SER A 283 8.53 -16.85 1.44
CA SER A 283 8.77 -16.01 0.25
C SER A 283 10.01 -16.44 -0.53
N ILE A 284 11.08 -16.82 0.18
CA ILE A 284 12.30 -17.37 -0.43
C ILE A 284 11.99 -18.67 -1.18
N CYS A 285 11.21 -19.57 -0.59
CA CYS A 285 10.84 -20.83 -1.20
C CYS A 285 9.93 -20.65 -2.42
N ARG A 286 9.03 -19.66 -2.41
CA ARG A 286 8.26 -19.28 -3.60
C ARG A 286 9.16 -18.84 -4.76
N MET A 287 10.15 -17.99 -4.48
CA MET A 287 11.12 -17.56 -5.49
C MET A 287 12.00 -18.71 -5.98
N ALA A 288 12.43 -19.60 -5.07
CA ALA A 288 13.18 -20.81 -5.39
C ALA A 288 12.39 -21.78 -6.28
N SER A 289 11.12 -22.04 -5.98
CA SER A 289 10.27 -22.89 -6.82
C SER A 289 10.15 -22.32 -8.23
N LYS A 290 9.83 -21.02 -8.33
CA LYS A 290 9.76 -20.35 -9.62
C LYS A 290 11.07 -20.44 -10.38
N GLN A 291 12.22 -20.29 -9.72
CA GLN A 291 13.54 -20.44 -10.34
C GLN A 291 13.75 -21.81 -10.97
N ARG A 292 13.27 -22.88 -10.33
CA ARG A 292 13.38 -24.26 -10.83
C ARG A 292 12.45 -24.53 -12.02
N GLU A 293 11.33 -23.84 -12.08
CA GLU A 293 10.30 -24.01 -13.12
C GLU A 293 10.62 -23.25 -14.42
N VAL A 294 11.55 -22.28 -14.40
CA VAL A 294 11.96 -21.59 -15.63
C VAL A 294 12.80 -22.53 -16.50
N GLU A 295 12.27 -22.91 -17.67
CA GLU A 295 13.05 -23.59 -18.72
C GLU A 295 14.34 -22.80 -19.02
N GLU A 296 15.49 -23.46 -19.06
CA GLU A 296 16.77 -22.86 -19.44
C GLU A 296 16.60 -22.06 -20.76
N GLY A 297 16.59 -20.74 -20.67
CA GLY A 297 16.47 -19.83 -21.81
C GLY A 297 15.18 -19.00 -21.94
N LYS A 298 14.14 -19.21 -21.12
CA LYS A 298 12.94 -18.33 -21.09
C LYS A 298 13.02 -17.29 -19.97
N THR A 299 14.02 -16.44 -20.06
CA THR A 299 14.42 -15.52 -18.99
C THR A 299 13.84 -14.12 -19.18
N PHE A 300 12.61 -13.90 -18.67
CA PHE A 300 12.19 -12.69 -17.94
C PHE A 300 12.16 -11.32 -18.59
N HIS A 301 11.09 -10.55 -18.36
CA HIS A 301 11.12 -9.08 -18.49
C HIS A 301 10.00 -8.44 -17.65
N PHE A 302 10.22 -8.25 -16.34
CA PHE A 302 9.31 -7.39 -15.56
C PHE A 302 9.59 -5.92 -15.90
N ASP A 303 8.65 -5.26 -16.55
CA ASP A 303 8.76 -3.85 -16.93
C ASP A 303 8.43 -2.95 -15.73
N GLU A 304 9.48 -2.56 -14.99
CA GLU A 304 9.31 -1.64 -13.87
C GLU A 304 8.81 -0.26 -14.29
N LYS A 305 8.92 0.08 -15.59
CA LYS A 305 8.43 1.33 -16.18
C LYS A 305 6.99 1.19 -16.71
N GLY A 306 6.48 -0.04 -16.83
CA GLY A 306 5.17 -0.36 -17.40
C GLY A 306 3.98 -0.24 -16.42
N GLU A 307 2.79 -0.58 -16.91
CA GLU A 307 1.48 -0.39 -16.25
C GLU A 307 1.34 -1.10 -14.89
N VAL A 308 2.12 -2.16 -14.64
CA VAL A 308 2.04 -2.93 -13.39
C VAL A 308 2.82 -2.26 -12.25
N PHE A 309 3.63 -1.23 -12.55
CA PHE A 309 4.39 -0.48 -11.55
C PHE A 309 4.46 1.01 -11.85
N SER A 310 5.54 1.53 -12.45
CA SER A 310 5.69 2.99 -12.64
C SER A 310 4.67 3.57 -13.60
N GLY A 311 4.37 2.89 -14.71
CA GLY A 311 3.36 3.32 -15.69
C GLY A 311 1.94 3.28 -15.13
N GLY A 312 1.68 2.41 -14.15
CA GLY A 312 0.41 2.35 -13.44
C GLY A 312 0.17 3.52 -12.48
N CYS A 313 1.18 4.36 -12.26
CA CYS A 313 1.03 5.60 -11.49
C CYS A 313 0.61 6.75 -12.38
N ARG A 314 -0.51 7.39 -12.04
CA ARG A 314 -1.07 8.50 -12.80
C ARG A 314 -0.92 9.80 -12.04
N GLN A 315 -0.94 10.91 -12.77
CA GLN A 315 -1.00 12.23 -12.14
C GLN A 315 -2.44 12.55 -11.72
N CYS A 316 -2.79 12.14 -10.51
CA CYS A 316 -4.13 12.39 -9.96
C CYS A 316 -4.26 13.82 -9.40
N GLN A 317 -3.23 14.66 -9.56
CA GLN A 317 -3.32 16.05 -9.11
C GLN A 317 -4.44 16.83 -9.80
N LYS A 318 -4.66 16.60 -11.11
CA LYS A 318 -5.75 17.28 -11.84
C LYS A 318 -7.13 16.95 -11.27
N GLU A 319 -7.33 15.70 -10.84
CA GLU A 319 -8.57 15.27 -10.20
C GLU A 319 -8.76 15.98 -8.84
N ILE A 320 -7.70 16.14 -8.04
CA ILE A 320 -7.75 16.97 -6.83
C ILE A 320 -8.11 18.41 -7.17
N ASP A 321 -7.49 18.98 -8.20
CA ASP A 321 -7.63 20.38 -8.55
C ASP A 321 -9.06 20.70 -9.00
N LEU A 322 -9.68 19.78 -9.76
CA LEU A 322 -11.09 19.86 -10.13
C LEU A 322 -12.00 19.89 -8.90
N VAL A 323 -11.80 18.96 -7.95
CA VAL A 323 -12.69 18.86 -6.78
C VAL A 323 -12.43 19.99 -5.77
N THR A 324 -11.18 20.46 -5.64
CA THR A 324 -10.77 21.54 -4.73
C THR A 324 -11.00 22.95 -5.28
N GLY A 325 -11.39 23.09 -6.56
CA GLY A 325 -11.56 24.39 -7.21
C GLY A 325 -10.24 25.13 -7.49
N ASN A 326 -9.09 24.47 -7.32
CA ASN A 326 -7.77 25.01 -7.62
C ASN A 326 -7.39 24.76 -9.08
N VAL A 327 -8.32 25.04 -10.00
CA VAL A 327 -8.08 24.89 -11.44
C VAL A 327 -7.13 26.02 -11.86
N ALA A 328 -5.89 25.67 -12.21
CA ALA A 328 -4.91 26.60 -12.77
C ALA A 328 -5.26 27.00 -14.20
#